data_AF-A0A1F2ZS89-F1
#
_entry.id   AF-A0A1F2ZS89-F1
#
_cell.length_a   1.000
_cell.length_b   1.000
_cell.length_c   1.000
_cell.angle_alpha   90.00
_cell.angle_beta   90.00
_cell.angle_gamma   90.00
#
_symmetry.space_group_name_H-M   'P 1'
#
loop_
_entity.id
_entity.type
_entity.pdbx_description
1 polymer ?
#
loop_
_entity_poly.entity_id
_entity_poly.type
_entity_poly.pdbx_seq_one_letter_code
_entity_poly.pdbx_strand_id
1 'polypeptide(L)'
;MKKNLIVLKNLCLFRASCFVRRASLVKINEARNSKDTGFCIATNLVIVLFTIFQLTSFYAAAEIIDVHNEEKSFGEWKVFCEIDDMMSLAHCKVAAKFFDNSSVITIQPSAKYANQFFIIIPQIQIGNFVKLRVDQNDLILSKNISNKDFGMVPLDDAQKNALFLQMKNGDFLYLRFSVRGSEKEVTIKLNLKDFRNALSYYNSRASK
;
A
#
# COMPACT_ATOMS: atom_id res chain seq x y z
N MET A 1 -20.65 22.75 -16.23
CA MET A 1 -21.88 21.94 -16.27
C MET A 1 -22.12 21.32 -14.90
N LYS A 2 -23.24 21.67 -14.25
CA LYS A 2 -23.65 21.16 -12.93
C LYS A 2 -24.05 19.68 -13.04
N LYS A 3 -23.51 18.80 -12.19
CA LYS A 3 -24.00 17.44 -11.99
C LYS A 3 -24.68 17.36 -10.62
N ASN A 4 -25.95 16.98 -10.63
CA ASN A 4 -26.81 16.89 -9.45
C ASN A 4 -26.40 15.68 -8.59
N LEU A 5 -26.15 15.96 -7.33
CA LEU A 5 -25.94 14.98 -6.26
C LEU A 5 -27.31 14.43 -5.84
N ILE A 6 -27.60 13.17 -6.13
CA ILE A 6 -28.79 12.49 -5.62
C ILE A 6 -28.40 11.84 -4.29
N VAL A 7 -28.81 12.46 -3.18
CA VAL A 7 -28.72 11.90 -1.83
C VAL A 7 -29.92 10.98 -1.62
N LEU A 8 -29.70 9.67 -1.60
CA LEU A 8 -30.73 8.71 -1.19
C LEU A 8 -30.79 8.69 0.35
N LYS A 9 -31.84 9.28 0.93
CA LYS A 9 -32.21 9.09 2.33
C LYS A 9 -32.85 7.71 2.49
N ASN A 10 -32.16 6.78 3.13
CA ASN A 10 -32.77 5.54 3.64
C ASN A 10 -33.74 5.90 4.77
N LEU A 11 -35.05 5.82 4.51
CA LEU A 11 -36.08 5.85 5.53
C LEU A 11 -36.50 4.41 5.83
N CYS A 12 -36.00 3.83 6.93
CA CYS A 12 -36.57 2.62 7.51
C CYS A 12 -37.96 2.95 8.07
N LEU A 13 -39.01 2.44 7.45
CA LEU A 13 -40.36 2.39 8.03
C LEU A 13 -40.87 0.94 7.95
N PHE A 14 -40.44 0.11 8.90
CA PHE A 14 -41.19 -1.08 9.26
C PHE A 14 -42.34 -0.66 10.18
N ARG A 15 -43.57 -0.66 9.65
CA ARG A 15 -44.79 -0.76 10.46
C ARG A 15 -45.56 -1.99 10.00
N ALA A 16 -45.29 -3.12 10.63
CA ALA A 16 -46.24 -4.23 10.66
C ALA A 16 -47.39 -3.81 11.59
N SER A 17 -48.58 -3.61 11.02
CA SER A 17 -49.80 -3.37 11.81
C SER A 17 -50.68 -4.61 11.69
N CYS A 18 -50.60 -5.51 12.68
CA CYS A 18 -51.65 -6.50 12.90
C CYS A 18 -52.83 -5.78 13.56
N PHE A 19 -53.87 -5.47 12.79
CA PHE A 19 -55.15 -5.00 13.32
C PHE A 19 -56.07 -6.20 13.54
N VAL A 20 -56.14 -6.71 14.78
CA VAL A 20 -57.22 -7.62 15.20
C VAL A 20 -58.20 -6.79 16.03
N ARG A 21 -59.28 -6.31 15.41
CA ARG A 21 -60.43 -5.76 16.14
C ARG A 21 -61.39 -6.89 16.46
N ARG A 22 -61.58 -7.16 17.76
CA ARG A 22 -62.72 -7.89 18.31
C ARG A 22 -64.01 -7.21 17.85
N ALA A 23 -64.86 -7.94 17.14
CA ALA A 23 -66.29 -7.72 17.13
C ALA A 23 -66.95 -9.05 17.51
N SER A 24 -67.52 -9.10 18.72
CA SER A 24 -68.53 -10.11 19.03
C SER A 24 -69.75 -9.84 18.17
N LEU A 25 -70.29 -10.87 17.51
CA LEU A 25 -71.73 -11.09 17.37
C LEU A 25 -71.95 -12.47 16.74
N VAL A 26 -72.66 -13.32 17.49
CA VAL A 26 -73.82 -14.10 17.03
C VAL A 26 -73.76 -14.73 15.64
N LYS A 27 -73.88 -16.07 15.65
CA LYS A 27 -74.35 -16.98 14.56
C LYS A 27 -74.67 -16.30 13.24
N ILE A 28 -74.15 -16.84 12.13
CA ILE A 28 -74.92 -17.25 10.96
C ILE A 28 -74.04 -18.20 10.13
N ASN A 29 -74.55 -19.42 9.95
CA ASN A 29 -74.13 -20.36 8.91
C ASN A 29 -74.30 -19.72 7.53
N GLU A 30 -73.55 -20.23 6.54
CA GLU A 30 -73.61 -19.88 5.10
C GLU A 30 -72.78 -18.68 4.65
N ALA A 31 -71.57 -18.98 4.18
CA ALA A 31 -71.13 -18.52 2.86
C ALA A 31 -69.98 -19.42 2.37
N ARG A 32 -70.36 -20.42 1.58
CA ARG A 32 -69.50 -21.20 0.68
C ARG A 32 -68.79 -20.28 -0.30
N ASN A 33 -67.55 -20.67 -0.65
CA ASN A 33 -66.85 -20.41 -1.91
C ASN A 33 -66.70 -18.95 -2.38
N SER A 34 -65.46 -18.45 -2.38
CA SER A 34 -64.88 -17.75 -3.55
C SER A 34 -63.51 -17.10 -3.21
N LYS A 35 -62.45 -17.59 -3.89
CA LYS A 35 -61.29 -16.80 -4.35
C LYS A 35 -60.19 -16.31 -3.38
N ASP A 36 -59.82 -17.06 -2.34
CA ASP A 36 -58.64 -16.71 -1.52
C ASP A 36 -57.31 -17.33 -1.98
N THR A 37 -57.27 -18.02 -3.12
CA THR A 37 -56.01 -18.56 -3.66
C THR A 37 -55.17 -17.53 -4.44
N GLY A 38 -55.74 -16.38 -4.83
CA GLY A 38 -55.02 -15.34 -5.59
C GLY A 38 -54.16 -14.40 -4.74
N PHE A 39 -54.55 -14.17 -3.48
CA PHE A 39 -53.93 -13.13 -2.63
C PHE A 39 -52.62 -13.61 -1.96
N CYS A 40 -52.51 -14.90 -1.63
CA CYS A 40 -51.30 -15.49 -1.05
C CYS A 40 -50.18 -15.75 -2.08
N ILE A 41 -50.53 -15.98 -3.34
CA ILE A 41 -49.53 -16.21 -4.41
C ILE A 41 -48.88 -14.88 -4.81
N ALA A 42 -49.67 -13.81 -4.93
CA ALA A 42 -49.17 -12.48 -5.31
C ALA A 42 -48.20 -11.88 -4.28
N THR A 43 -48.47 -12.05 -2.99
CA THR A 43 -47.62 -11.53 -1.90
C THR A 43 -46.28 -12.25 -1.81
N ASN A 44 -46.26 -13.58 -1.95
CA ASN A 44 -45.02 -14.36 -2.02
C ASN A 44 -44.20 -14.03 -3.26
N LEU A 45 -44.85 -13.83 -4.42
CA LEU A 45 -44.16 -13.48 -5.67
C LEU A 45 -43.50 -12.09 -5.58
N VAL A 46 -44.16 -11.11 -4.94
CA VAL A 46 -43.61 -9.77 -4.73
C VAL A 46 -42.42 -9.79 -3.76
N ILE A 47 -42.48 -10.60 -2.69
CA ILE A 47 -41.35 -10.75 -1.77
C ILE A 47 -40.17 -11.41 -2.47
N VAL A 48 -40.40 -12.44 -3.29
CA VAL A 48 -39.36 -13.11 -4.08
C VAL A 48 -38.76 -12.17 -5.14
N LEU A 49 -39.57 -11.37 -5.82
CA LEU A 49 -39.09 -10.35 -6.76
C LEU A 49 -38.27 -9.26 -6.05
N PHE A 50 -38.68 -8.85 -4.86
CA PHE A 50 -37.94 -7.86 -4.08
C PHE A 50 -36.62 -8.41 -3.54
N THR A 51 -36.56 -9.66 -3.08
CA THR A 51 -35.31 -10.28 -2.65
C THR A 51 -34.36 -10.51 -3.82
N ILE A 52 -34.86 -10.91 -5.00
CA ILE A 52 -34.04 -11.03 -6.22
C ILE A 52 -33.50 -9.66 -6.63
N PHE A 53 -34.33 -8.59 -6.61
CA PHE A 53 -33.88 -7.24 -6.95
C PHE A 53 -32.82 -6.69 -5.99
N GLN A 54 -32.95 -6.97 -4.69
CA GLN A 54 -31.93 -6.63 -3.70
C GLN A 54 -30.63 -7.44 -3.94
N LEU A 55 -30.73 -8.74 -4.25
CA LEU A 55 -29.57 -9.58 -4.55
C LEU A 55 -28.83 -9.16 -5.83
N THR A 56 -29.55 -8.71 -6.86
CA THR A 56 -28.94 -8.21 -8.11
C THR A 56 -28.40 -6.78 -8.00
N SER A 57 -28.71 -6.05 -6.93
CA SER A 57 -28.19 -4.68 -6.73
C SER A 57 -26.80 -4.67 -6.09
N PHE A 58 -26.32 -5.81 -5.58
CA PHE A 58 -24.99 -5.98 -4.97
C PHE A 58 -24.06 -6.82 -5.85
N TYR A 59 -24.01 -6.56 -7.16
CA TYR A 59 -22.88 -7.03 -7.95
C TYR A 59 -21.67 -6.14 -7.65
N ALA A 60 -20.79 -6.61 -6.77
CA ALA A 60 -19.42 -6.12 -6.73
C ALA A 60 -18.72 -6.63 -8.00
N ALA A 61 -18.59 -5.76 -9.01
CA ALA A 61 -17.79 -6.06 -10.18
C ALA A 61 -16.31 -6.04 -9.76
N ALA A 62 -15.64 -7.19 -9.85
CA ALA A 62 -14.19 -7.26 -9.75
C ALA A 62 -13.63 -6.90 -11.14
N GLU A 63 -13.00 -5.74 -11.25
CA GLU A 63 -12.28 -5.32 -12.45
C GLU A 63 -10.81 -5.73 -12.31
N ILE A 64 -10.22 -6.27 -13.38
CA ILE A 64 -8.79 -6.56 -13.42
C ILE A 64 -8.09 -5.22 -13.65
N ILE A 65 -7.33 -4.77 -12.65
CA ILE A 65 -6.64 -3.48 -12.66
C ILE A 65 -5.29 -3.65 -13.35
N ASP A 66 -5.06 -2.88 -14.42
CA ASP A 66 -3.74 -2.79 -15.04
C ASP A 66 -2.82 -1.96 -14.15
N VAL A 67 -1.95 -2.64 -13.40
CA VAL A 67 -0.87 -2.00 -12.65
C VAL A 67 0.29 -1.78 -13.61
N HIS A 68 0.68 -0.52 -13.81
CA HIS A 68 1.80 -0.20 -14.68
C HIS A 68 3.04 0.19 -13.87
N ASN A 69 4.20 -0.31 -14.32
CA ASN A 69 5.48 -0.02 -13.69
C ASN A 69 6.21 1.09 -14.45
N GLU A 70 6.63 2.13 -13.75
CA GLU A 70 7.44 3.21 -14.29
C GLU A 70 8.84 3.16 -13.65
N GLU A 71 9.88 3.21 -14.49
CA GLU A 71 11.27 3.32 -14.05
C GLU A 71 11.93 4.57 -14.64
N LYS A 72 12.58 5.36 -13.78
CA LYS A 72 13.38 6.50 -14.21
C LYS A 72 14.78 6.45 -13.58
N SER A 73 15.80 6.58 -14.41
CA SER A 73 17.21 6.57 -13.98
C SER A 73 17.80 7.98 -13.90
N PHE A 74 18.63 8.19 -12.88
CA PHE A 74 19.41 9.39 -12.58
C PHE A 74 20.80 8.92 -12.18
N GLY A 75 21.74 8.82 -13.13
CA GLY A 75 23.07 8.25 -12.86
C GLY A 75 22.96 6.82 -12.27
N GLU A 76 23.54 6.64 -11.08
CA GLU A 76 23.51 5.37 -10.32
C GLU A 76 22.17 5.11 -9.62
N TRP A 77 21.35 6.15 -9.47
CA TRP A 77 20.08 6.10 -8.76
C TRP A 77 18.91 5.89 -9.72
N LYS A 78 17.90 5.17 -9.25
CA LYS A 78 16.70 4.84 -10.00
C LYS A 78 15.48 5.04 -9.13
N VAL A 79 14.41 5.52 -9.73
CA VAL A 79 13.08 5.58 -9.12
C VAL A 79 12.23 4.53 -9.80
N PHE A 80 11.64 3.65 -9.00
CA PHE A 80 10.68 2.64 -9.44
C PHE A 80 9.34 3.00 -8.85
N CYS A 81 8.31 3.14 -9.67
CA CYS A 81 6.95 3.42 -9.24
C CYS A 81 6.01 2.35 -9.79
N GLU A 82 5.19 1.80 -8.91
CA GLU A 82 4.04 0.96 -9.25
C GLU A 82 2.81 1.86 -9.17
N ILE A 83 2.14 2.07 -10.30
CA ILE A 83 1.02 3.01 -10.42
C ILE A 83 -0.27 2.21 -10.56
N ASP A 84 -1.20 2.45 -9.64
CA ASP A 84 -2.56 1.94 -9.66
C ASP A 84 -3.47 3.05 -10.23
N ASP A 85 -3.83 2.91 -11.50
CA ASP A 85 -4.65 3.88 -12.23
C ASP A 85 -6.07 4.00 -11.64
N MET A 86 -6.60 2.96 -11.00
CA MET A 86 -7.94 2.99 -10.41
C MET A 86 -7.96 3.71 -9.06
N MET A 87 -6.91 3.55 -8.25
CA MET A 87 -6.80 4.25 -6.96
C MET A 87 -6.13 5.62 -7.06
N SER A 88 -5.55 5.96 -8.22
CA SER A 88 -4.69 7.14 -8.39
C SER A 88 -3.56 7.18 -7.35
N LEU A 89 -3.04 6.00 -6.97
CA LEU A 89 -1.98 5.86 -5.99
C LEU A 89 -0.71 5.36 -6.68
N ALA A 90 0.41 6.01 -6.39
CA ALA A 90 1.72 5.60 -6.85
C ALA A 90 2.59 5.11 -5.68
N HIS A 91 2.99 3.85 -5.72
CA HIS A 91 3.93 3.26 -4.78
C HIS A 91 5.35 3.33 -5.35
N CYS A 92 6.08 4.37 -4.95
CA CYS A 92 7.43 4.59 -5.45
C CYS A 92 8.52 4.13 -4.46
N LYS A 93 9.72 3.87 -4.98
CA LYS A 93 10.95 3.66 -4.22
C LYS A 93 12.15 4.22 -4.99
N VAL A 94 13.13 4.73 -4.25
CA VAL A 94 14.42 5.19 -4.80
C VAL A 94 15.46 4.13 -4.47
N ALA A 95 16.24 3.68 -5.45
CA ALA A 95 17.29 2.70 -5.20
C ALA A 95 18.53 2.93 -6.04
N ALA A 96 19.68 2.48 -5.55
CA ALA A 96 20.93 2.46 -6.28
C ALA A 96 21.57 1.07 -6.13
N LYS A 97 22.01 0.49 -7.23
CA LYS A 97 22.86 -0.70 -7.21
C LYS A 97 24.30 -0.26 -7.07
N PHE A 98 25.07 -0.99 -6.28
CA PHE A 98 26.48 -0.74 -6.06
C PHE A 98 27.21 -2.08 -5.88
N PHE A 99 28.54 -2.07 -6.07
CA PHE A 99 29.41 -3.25 -5.91
C PHE A 99 28.96 -4.50 -6.72
N ASP A 100 29.49 -4.61 -7.94
CA ASP A 100 29.21 -5.70 -8.90
C ASP A 100 27.72 -5.91 -9.20
N ASN A 101 26.91 -4.84 -9.10
CA ASN A 101 25.46 -4.85 -9.25
C ASN A 101 24.72 -5.83 -8.31
N SER A 102 25.42 -6.34 -7.29
CA SER A 102 24.90 -7.32 -6.33
C SER A 102 24.34 -6.65 -5.07
N SER A 103 24.87 -5.48 -4.72
CA SER A 103 24.48 -4.74 -3.52
C SER A 103 23.51 -3.61 -3.89
N VAL A 104 22.60 -3.28 -2.99
CA VAL A 104 21.54 -2.29 -3.25
C VAL A 104 21.26 -1.43 -2.03
N ILE A 105 21.13 -0.12 -2.26
CA ILE A 105 20.52 0.82 -1.31
C ILE A 105 19.12 1.08 -1.80
N THR A 106 18.11 0.97 -0.93
CA THR A 106 16.71 1.30 -1.24
C THR A 106 16.15 2.23 -0.18
N ILE A 107 15.39 3.23 -0.62
CA ILE A 107 14.80 4.28 0.20
C ILE A 107 13.35 4.48 -0.24
N GLN A 108 12.41 4.40 0.70
CA GLN A 108 11.04 4.86 0.53
C GLN A 108 10.80 6.04 1.50
N PRO A 109 10.68 7.28 1.00
CA PRO A 109 10.48 8.44 1.85
C PRO A 109 9.07 8.61 2.44
N SER A 110 8.01 8.12 1.77
CA SER A 110 6.63 8.52 2.10
C SER A 110 5.82 7.54 2.95
N ALA A 111 6.27 6.31 3.19
CA ALA A 111 5.56 5.47 4.15
C ALA A 111 5.90 5.90 5.59
N LYS A 112 4.98 5.68 6.52
CA LYS A 112 5.01 6.26 7.88
C LYS A 112 6.10 5.71 8.82
N TYR A 113 6.97 4.79 8.40
CA TYR A 113 7.87 4.05 9.31
C TYR A 113 9.35 4.02 8.88
N ALA A 114 10.28 4.04 9.84
CA ALA A 114 11.75 4.01 9.65
C ALA A 114 12.31 2.72 8.97
N ASN A 115 11.45 1.77 8.63
CA ASN A 115 11.77 0.52 7.93
C ASN A 115 11.77 0.67 6.40
N GLN A 116 12.26 1.79 5.89
CA GLN A 116 12.21 2.10 4.47
C GLN A 116 13.56 2.46 3.88
N PHE A 117 14.59 2.50 4.71
CA PHE A 117 15.97 2.64 4.29
C PHE A 117 16.67 1.31 4.50
N PHE A 118 17.11 0.69 3.41
CA PHE A 118 17.78 -0.60 3.41
C PHE A 118 19.07 -0.52 2.63
N ILE A 119 20.10 -1.16 3.17
CA ILE A 119 21.34 -1.44 2.46
C ILE A 119 21.54 -2.94 2.54
N ILE A 120 21.72 -3.58 1.39
CA ILE A 120 21.95 -5.02 1.30
C ILE A 120 23.26 -5.23 0.55
N ILE A 121 24.18 -5.95 1.17
CA ILE A 121 25.50 -6.30 0.65
C ILE A 121 25.67 -7.81 0.80
N PRO A 122 25.24 -8.62 -0.19
CA PRO A 122 25.20 -10.08 -0.04
C PRO A 122 26.60 -10.69 0.22
N GLN A 123 27.63 -10.11 -0.38
CA GLN A 123 29.02 -10.57 -0.28
C GLN A 123 29.77 -10.02 0.94
N ILE A 124 29.07 -9.47 1.94
CA ILE A 124 29.73 -8.98 3.15
C ILE A 124 30.24 -10.12 4.04
N GLN A 125 31.38 -9.90 4.68
CA GLN A 125 31.93 -10.80 5.68
C GLN A 125 31.09 -10.75 6.97
N ILE A 126 30.68 -11.92 7.46
CA ILE A 126 29.88 -12.07 8.68
C ILE A 126 30.74 -11.69 9.91
N GLY A 127 30.12 -11.07 10.90
CA GLY A 127 30.78 -10.62 12.14
C GLY A 127 31.44 -9.25 12.03
N ASN A 128 31.60 -8.71 10.82
CA ASN A 128 32.10 -7.36 10.59
C ASN A 128 30.95 -6.35 10.54
N PHE A 129 31.30 -5.07 10.63
CA PHE A 129 30.37 -3.95 10.50
C PHE A 129 30.66 -3.14 9.23
N VAL A 130 29.68 -2.35 8.81
CA VAL A 130 29.78 -1.40 7.70
C VAL A 130 30.02 0.00 8.25
N LYS A 131 30.96 0.70 7.64
CA LYS A 131 31.26 2.11 7.94
C LYS A 131 30.59 2.97 6.87
N LEU A 132 29.74 3.91 7.28
CA LEU A 132 29.03 4.82 6.39
C LEU A 132 29.37 6.27 6.72
N ARG A 133 29.63 7.08 5.71
CA ARG A 133 29.91 8.51 5.88
C ARG A 133 29.38 9.30 4.69
N VAL A 134 28.70 10.41 4.95
CA VAL A 134 28.39 11.40 3.92
C VAL A 134 29.43 12.51 4.01
N ASP A 135 30.20 12.70 2.95
CA ASP A 135 31.30 13.67 2.86
C ASP A 135 32.23 13.64 4.08
N GLN A 136 32.29 14.75 4.83
CA GLN A 136 33.10 14.94 6.03
C GLN A 136 32.28 14.85 7.33
N ASN A 137 31.02 14.43 7.29
CA ASN A 137 30.19 14.26 8.49
C ASN A 137 30.70 13.13 9.39
N ASP A 138 30.08 12.98 10.57
CA ASP A 138 30.41 11.91 11.50
C ASP A 138 30.21 10.52 10.89
N LEU A 139 31.09 9.60 11.28
CA LEU A 139 31.06 8.23 10.83
C LEU A 139 29.90 7.47 11.49
N ILE A 140 29.06 6.85 10.69
CA ILE A 140 28.00 5.94 11.14
C ILE A 140 28.51 4.51 11.03
N LEU A 141 28.48 3.77 12.14
CA LEU A 141 28.87 2.37 12.19
C LEU A 141 27.63 1.50 12.33
N SER A 142 27.48 0.52 11.44
CA SER A 142 26.45 -0.49 11.62
C SER A 142 26.76 -1.40 12.82
N LYS A 143 25.76 -2.14 13.27
CA LYS A 143 26.03 -3.32 14.11
C LYS A 143 26.75 -4.40 13.28
N ASN A 144 27.31 -5.38 13.96
CA ASN A 144 27.93 -6.53 13.30
C ASN A 144 26.89 -7.31 12.49
N ILE A 145 27.25 -7.65 11.25
CA ILE A 145 26.40 -8.41 10.35
C ILE A 145 26.29 -9.83 10.88
N SER A 146 25.05 -10.30 11.08
CA SER A 146 24.80 -11.70 11.42
C SER A 146 24.49 -12.52 10.17
N ASN A 147 24.64 -13.84 10.27
CA ASN A 147 24.34 -14.74 9.17
C ASN A 147 22.83 -14.77 8.82
N LYS A 148 21.97 -14.35 9.76
CA LYS A 148 20.51 -14.29 9.58
C LYS A 148 20.05 -13.08 8.77
N ASP A 149 20.92 -12.08 8.60
CA ASP A 149 20.56 -10.81 7.98
C ASP A 149 20.70 -10.85 6.45
N PHE A 150 21.18 -11.95 5.85
CA PHE A 150 21.36 -12.10 4.40
C PHE A 150 22.12 -10.92 3.74
N GLY A 151 23.09 -10.34 4.46
CA GLY A 151 23.86 -9.18 4.01
C GLY A 151 23.17 -7.83 4.19
N MET A 152 21.97 -7.79 4.78
CA MET A 152 21.33 -6.56 5.23
C MET A 152 22.18 -5.88 6.28
N VAL A 153 22.43 -4.58 6.10
CA VAL A 153 23.23 -3.78 7.02
C VAL A 153 22.35 -3.33 8.20
N PRO A 154 22.64 -3.77 9.43
CA PRO A 154 21.82 -3.46 10.59
C PRO A 154 22.12 -2.04 11.10
N LEU A 155 21.25 -1.12 10.73
CA LEU A 155 21.21 0.25 11.24
C LEU A 155 19.97 0.43 12.11
N ASP A 156 20.11 1.13 13.24
CA ASP A 156 18.96 1.56 14.01
C ASP A 156 18.24 2.75 13.34
N ASP A 157 17.06 3.09 13.84
CA ASP A 157 16.23 4.12 13.22
C ASP A 157 16.83 5.53 13.33
N ALA A 158 17.58 5.80 14.40
CA ALA A 158 18.27 7.08 14.56
C ALA A 158 19.39 7.21 13.51
N GLN A 159 20.17 6.15 13.30
CA GLN A 159 21.22 6.06 12.29
C GLN A 159 20.64 6.20 10.87
N LYS A 160 19.55 5.49 10.55
CA LYS A 160 18.87 5.60 9.25
C LYS A 160 18.40 7.03 8.98
N ASN A 161 17.75 7.66 9.96
CA ASN A 161 17.25 9.02 9.83
C ASN A 161 18.39 10.02 9.66
N ALA A 162 19.44 9.91 10.47
CA ALA A 162 20.64 10.75 10.35
C ALA A 162 21.28 10.60 8.96
N LEU A 163 21.48 9.36 8.50
CA LEU A 163 22.05 9.06 7.19
C LEU A 163 21.21 9.66 6.06
N PHE A 164 19.89 9.46 6.09
CA PHE A 164 18.99 10.03 5.08
C PHE A 164 19.04 11.56 5.04
N LEU A 165 19.02 12.22 6.20
CA LEU A 165 19.12 13.68 6.29
C LEU A 165 20.46 14.19 5.76
N GLN A 166 21.57 13.51 6.10
CA GLN A 166 22.89 13.86 5.56
C GLN A 166 22.93 13.68 4.03
N MET A 167 22.40 12.58 3.51
CA MET A 167 22.38 12.29 2.07
C MET A 167 21.60 13.32 1.25
N LYS A 168 20.57 13.95 1.83
CA LYS A 168 19.82 15.02 1.17
C LYS A 168 20.66 16.26 0.88
N ASN A 169 21.70 16.51 1.67
CA ASN A 169 22.47 17.75 1.60
C ASN A 169 23.93 17.54 1.17
N GLY A 170 24.48 16.34 1.37
CA GLY A 170 25.87 16.04 1.02
C GLY A 170 26.10 15.70 -0.46
N ASP A 171 27.34 15.64 -0.89
CA ASP A 171 27.73 15.38 -2.29
C ASP A 171 28.01 13.91 -2.56
N PHE A 172 28.61 13.20 -1.61
CA PHE A 172 28.96 11.79 -1.76
C PHE A 172 28.64 10.96 -0.53
N LEU A 173 28.08 9.78 -0.75
CA LEU A 173 27.96 8.73 0.26
C LEU A 173 29.10 7.73 0.09
N TYR A 174 29.84 7.51 1.17
CA TYR A 174 30.89 6.51 1.25
C TYR A 174 30.43 5.32 2.10
N LEU A 175 30.61 4.11 1.57
CA LEU A 175 30.37 2.86 2.29
C LEU A 175 31.65 2.04 2.28
N ARG A 176 32.10 1.58 3.45
CA ARG A 176 33.27 0.69 3.56
C ARG A 176 32.93 -0.58 4.32
N PHE A 177 33.29 -1.73 3.75
CA PHE A 177 33.00 -3.06 4.30
C PHE A 177 34.02 -4.10 3.83
N SER A 178 34.11 -5.22 4.56
CA SER A 178 34.95 -6.37 4.18
C SER A 178 34.17 -7.37 3.34
N VAL A 179 34.82 -7.91 2.31
CA VAL A 179 34.20 -8.87 1.38
C VAL A 179 34.41 -10.30 1.91
N ARG A 180 33.38 -11.14 1.80
CA ARG A 180 33.41 -12.54 2.21
C ARG A 180 34.48 -13.30 1.43
N GLY A 181 35.27 -14.10 2.14
CA GLY A 181 36.36 -14.89 1.54
C GLY A 181 37.57 -14.07 1.09
N SER A 182 37.66 -12.80 1.52
CA SER A 182 38.76 -11.89 1.21
C SER A 182 39.18 -11.14 2.47
N GLU A 183 40.48 -10.86 2.60
CA GLU A 183 41.01 -9.99 3.66
C GLU A 183 40.93 -8.50 3.30
N LYS A 184 40.41 -8.16 2.11
CA LYS A 184 40.34 -6.78 1.61
C LYS A 184 39.07 -6.09 2.07
N GLU A 185 39.22 -4.84 2.51
CA GLU A 185 38.11 -3.88 2.62
C GLU A 185 37.87 -3.20 1.26
N VAL A 186 36.60 -2.99 0.93
CA VAL A 186 36.16 -2.24 -0.25
C VAL A 186 35.55 -0.92 0.22
N THR A 187 35.83 0.17 -0.49
CA THR A 187 35.15 1.45 -0.30
C THR A 187 34.39 1.81 -1.56
N ILE A 188 33.09 2.06 -1.41
CA ILE A 188 32.18 2.50 -2.47
C ILE A 188 31.89 3.99 -2.25
N LYS A 189 31.83 4.73 -3.36
CA LYS A 189 31.47 6.15 -3.39
C LYS A 189 30.28 6.32 -4.32
N LEU A 190 29.16 6.80 -3.80
CA LEU A 190 27.94 7.07 -4.55
C LEU A 190 27.69 8.57 -4.67
N ASN A 191 27.27 9.01 -5.86
CA ASN A 191 26.96 10.41 -6.13
C ASN A 191 25.58 10.80 -5.55
N LEU A 192 25.52 11.82 -4.69
CA LEU A 192 24.27 12.27 -4.07
C LEU A 192 23.56 13.41 -4.83
N LYS A 193 24.20 14.03 -5.82
CA LYS A 193 23.51 14.95 -6.74
C LYS A 193 22.39 14.22 -7.48
N ASP A 194 22.70 13.04 -7.98
CA ASP A 194 21.74 12.20 -8.70
C ASP A 194 20.66 11.62 -7.77
N PHE A 195 21.03 11.30 -6.51
CA PHE A 195 20.08 10.96 -5.47
C PHE A 195 19.04 12.07 -5.24
N ARG A 196 19.47 13.33 -5.13
CA ARG A 196 18.54 14.46 -4.97
C ARG A 196 17.60 14.61 -6.17
N ASN A 197 18.10 14.43 -7.39
CA ASN A 197 17.28 14.46 -8.60
C ASN A 197 16.23 13.34 -8.59
N ALA A 198 16.65 12.12 -8.23
CA ALA A 198 15.76 10.98 -8.06
C ALA A 198 14.71 11.24 -6.96
N LEU A 199 15.11 11.83 -5.84
CA LEU A 199 14.20 12.18 -4.74
C LEU A 199 13.20 13.27 -5.14
N SER A 200 13.62 14.26 -5.92
CA SER A 200 12.74 15.28 -6.48
C SER A 200 11.69 14.66 -7.42
N TYR A 201 12.13 13.76 -8.30
CA TYR A 201 11.24 13.01 -9.18
C TYR A 201 10.26 12.15 -8.39
N TYR A 202 10.74 11.39 -7.40
CA TYR A 202 9.93 10.62 -6.47
C TYR A 202 8.82 11.48 -5.84
N ASN A 203 9.18 12.64 -5.28
CA ASN A 203 8.23 13.51 -4.60
C ASN A 203 7.14 14.02 -5.55
N SER A 204 7.49 14.29 -6.82
CA SER A 204 6.52 14.71 -7.84
C SER A 204 5.52 13.62 -8.26
N ARG A 205 5.86 12.35 -8.01
CA ARG A 205 5.00 11.19 -8.28
C ARG A 205 4.19 10.79 -7.06
N ALA A 206 4.80 10.82 -5.87
CA ALA A 206 4.15 10.47 -4.61
C ALA A 206 3.14 11.52 -4.12
N SER A 207 3.17 12.74 -4.66
CA SER A 207 2.20 13.80 -4.34
C SER A 207 1.00 13.86 -5.29
N LYS A 208 0.93 12.97 -6.28
CA LYS A 208 -0.24 12.80 -7.15
C LYS A 208 -1.18 11.77 -6.51
#